data_AF-A0A7C5HUX2-F1
#
_entry.id   AF-A0A7C5HUX2-F1
#
_cell.length_a   1.000
_cell.length_b   1.000
_cell.length_c   1.000
_cell.angle_alpha   90.00
_cell.angle_beta   90.00
_cell.angle_gamma   90.00
#
_symmetry.space_group_name_H-M   'P 1'
#
loop_
_entity.id
_entity.type
_entity.pdbx_description
1 polymer ?
#
loop_
_entity_poly.entity_id
_entity_poly.type
_entity_poly.pdbx_seq_one_letter_code
_entity_poly.pdbx_strand_id
1 'polypeptide(L)'
;GQRVFVIDAKGALEVQLAVSETTINRIHIGTPATVQFPTLPGQSVKGRIAYIGSAAVKANAFPVKIGLNKPTAKISPGMTAEVVLVMNVDKQIAGYLIPIQAILPAKGVGQGYAFVYDPQTSTVRKAPVKIFGAEQNLMIISEGLSAGDIIAVAGVSFLADGMKVKLLKD
;
A
#
# COMPACT_ATOMS: atom_id res chain seq x y z
N GLY A 1 5.26 25.50 36.04
CA GLY A 1 4.98 24.44 37.04
C GLY A 1 5.64 23.15 36.61
N GLN A 2 6.24 22.41 37.53
CA GLN A 2 6.92 21.14 37.27
C GLN A 2 5.96 19.97 37.49
N ARG A 3 6.00 18.97 36.61
CA ARG A 3 5.19 17.76 36.74
C ARG A 3 5.72 16.92 37.91
N VAL A 4 4.90 16.70 38.92
CA VAL A 4 5.28 15.99 40.17
C VAL A 4 4.75 14.56 40.26
N PHE A 5 3.76 14.17 39.44
CA PHE A 5 3.27 12.79 39.41
C PHE A 5 2.69 12.39 38.04
N VAL A 6 2.62 11.08 37.79
CA VAL A 6 1.92 10.46 36.65
C VAL A 6 1.02 9.37 37.20
N ILE A 7 -0.29 9.48 36.92
CA ILE A 7 -1.26 8.43 37.26
C ILE A 7 -1.47 7.58 36.01
N ASP A 8 -1.01 6.33 36.03
CA ASP A 8 -1.37 5.35 35.02
C ASP A 8 -2.64 4.61 35.47
N ALA A 9 -3.75 4.87 34.78
CA ALA A 9 -4.98 4.13 34.99
C ALA A 9 -4.88 2.75 34.31
N LYS A 10 -5.32 1.69 35.00
CA LYS A 10 -5.57 0.38 34.37
C LYS A 10 -6.80 0.50 33.45
N GLY A 11 -6.59 1.04 32.26
CA GLY A 11 -7.60 1.24 31.21
C GLY A 11 -7.20 0.63 29.86
N ALA A 12 -7.84 1.06 28.79
CA ALA A 12 -7.48 0.67 27.44
C ALA A 12 -6.11 1.26 27.06
N LEU A 13 -5.16 0.41 26.64
CA LEU A 13 -3.87 0.88 26.15
C LEU A 13 -4.05 1.60 24.81
N GLU A 14 -3.36 2.72 24.68
CA GLU A 14 -3.32 3.52 23.46
C GLU A 14 -1.89 3.63 22.94
N VAL A 15 -1.74 3.69 21.62
CA VAL A 15 -0.48 4.08 20.96
C VAL A 15 -0.64 5.49 20.42
N GLN A 16 0.28 6.38 20.81
CA GLN A 16 0.33 7.73 20.31
C GLN A 16 1.37 7.84 19.19
N LEU A 17 0.97 8.45 18.07
CA LEU A 17 1.85 8.73 16.93
C LEU A 17 1.60 10.15 16.41
N ALA A 18 2.54 10.66 15.63
CA ALA A 18 2.43 11.94 14.94
C ALA A 18 2.33 11.68 13.43
N VAL A 19 1.25 12.14 12.79
CA VAL A 19 0.95 11.89 11.38
C VAL A 19 1.06 13.19 10.59
N SER A 20 1.74 13.17 9.43
CA SER A 20 1.87 14.36 8.58
C SER A 20 0.52 14.85 8.05
N GLU A 21 0.42 16.15 7.77
CA GLU A 21 -0.76 16.76 7.12
C GLU A 21 -1.14 16.09 5.80
N THR A 22 -0.16 15.66 4.99
CA THR A 22 -0.42 14.95 3.72
C THR A 22 -1.12 13.61 3.91
N THR A 23 -0.96 12.99 5.08
CA THR A 23 -1.53 11.67 5.42
C THR A 23 -2.78 11.79 6.27
N ILE A 24 -2.89 12.85 7.10
CA ILE A 24 -4.03 13.05 8.02
C ILE A 24 -5.37 13.07 7.28
N ASN A 25 -5.40 13.61 6.06
CA ASN A 25 -6.59 13.67 5.22
C ASN A 25 -7.06 12.31 4.69
N ARG A 26 -6.24 11.25 4.81
CA ARG A 26 -6.55 9.89 4.36
C ARG A 26 -6.98 8.96 5.49
N ILE A 27 -7.01 9.46 6.72
CA ILE A 27 -7.36 8.68 7.91
C ILE A 27 -8.52 9.35 8.65
N HIS A 28 -9.35 8.52 9.27
CA HIS A 28 -10.51 8.95 10.05
C HIS A 28 -10.61 8.13 11.34
N ILE A 29 -11.40 8.61 12.30
CA ILE A 29 -11.74 7.84 13.50
C ILE A 29 -12.31 6.48 13.07
N GLY A 30 -11.78 5.39 13.65
CA GLY A 30 -12.16 4.03 13.30
C GLY A 30 -11.29 3.36 12.22
N THR A 31 -10.37 4.10 11.57
CA THR A 31 -9.41 3.54 10.60
C THR A 31 -8.68 2.36 11.24
N PRO A 32 -8.68 1.17 10.60
CA PRO A 32 -8.03 -0.01 11.14
C PRO A 32 -6.50 0.14 11.12
N ALA A 33 -5.88 -0.32 12.21
CA ALA A 33 -4.43 -0.30 12.39
C ALA A 33 -3.94 -1.66 12.87
N THR A 34 -2.74 -2.03 12.44
CA THR A 34 -1.98 -3.14 13.00
C THR A 34 -0.78 -2.56 13.73
N VAL A 35 -0.65 -2.89 15.02
CA VAL A 35 0.43 -2.40 15.89
C VAL A 35 1.38 -3.54 16.18
N GLN A 36 2.67 -3.30 15.98
CA GLN A 36 3.75 -4.23 16.25
C GLN A 36 4.70 -3.63 17.26
N PHE A 37 5.35 -4.48 18.05
CA PHE A 37 6.28 -4.04 19.09
C PHE A 37 7.64 -4.68 18.79
N PRO A 38 8.68 -3.89 18.50
CA PRO A 38 10.01 -4.42 18.18
C PRO A 38 10.59 -5.35 19.27
N THR A 39 10.19 -5.12 20.53
CA THR A 39 10.59 -5.93 21.69
C THR A 39 9.81 -7.25 21.82
N LEU A 40 8.75 -7.45 21.04
CA LEU A 40 7.92 -8.65 21.02
C LEU A 40 7.76 -9.15 19.57
N PRO A 41 8.83 -9.65 18.94
CA PRO A 41 8.79 -10.09 17.55
C PRO A 41 7.73 -11.17 17.32
N GLY A 42 7.03 -11.09 16.19
CA GLY A 42 5.94 -12.00 15.82
C GLY A 42 4.60 -11.71 16.49
N GLN A 43 4.51 -10.75 17.42
CA GLN A 43 3.24 -10.33 18.00
C GLN A 43 2.75 -9.03 17.35
N SER A 44 1.54 -9.10 16.80
CA SER A 44 0.82 -7.92 16.33
C SER A 44 -0.53 -7.80 17.05
N VAL A 45 -0.93 -6.57 17.33
CA VAL A 45 -2.20 -6.26 17.96
C VAL A 45 -3.02 -5.39 17.02
N LYS A 46 -4.27 -5.78 16.80
CA LYS A 46 -5.21 -4.97 16.03
C LYS A 46 -5.67 -3.79 16.87
N GLY A 47 -5.80 -2.64 16.23
CA GLY A 47 -6.32 -1.42 16.85
C GLY A 47 -7.11 -0.58 15.87
N ARG A 48 -7.63 0.53 16.36
CA ARG A 48 -8.31 1.53 15.54
C ARG A 48 -7.96 2.93 16.02
N ILE A 49 -7.94 3.89 15.09
CA ILE A 49 -7.79 5.30 15.45
C ILE A 49 -8.97 5.70 16.35
N ALA A 50 -8.66 6.14 17.57
CA ALA A 50 -9.63 6.60 18.56
C ALA A 50 -9.64 8.13 18.70
N TYR A 51 -8.56 8.79 18.28
CA TYR A 51 -8.43 10.23 18.35
C TYR A 51 -7.53 10.78 17.25
N ILE A 52 -7.92 11.92 16.69
CA ILE A 52 -7.14 12.74 15.78
C ILE A 52 -7.15 14.16 16.34
N GLY A 53 -5.98 14.73 16.57
CA GLY A 53 -5.84 16.12 17.02
C GLY A 53 -6.36 17.09 15.98
N SER A 54 -6.95 18.19 16.45
CA SER A 54 -7.47 19.25 15.58
C SER A 54 -6.39 20.20 15.04
N ALA A 55 -5.20 20.19 15.64
CA ALA A 55 -4.09 21.05 15.25
C ALA A 55 -2.76 20.27 15.22
N ALA A 56 -1.89 20.66 14.29
CA ALA A 56 -0.52 20.20 14.26
C ALA A 56 0.25 20.76 15.46
N VAL A 57 1.12 19.94 16.06
CA VAL A 57 1.87 20.33 17.27
C VAL A 57 3.32 20.64 16.94
N LYS A 58 4.01 19.73 16.21
CA LYS A 58 5.42 19.89 15.84
C LYS A 58 5.64 19.32 14.43
N ALA A 59 6.48 19.99 13.64
CA ALA A 59 6.85 19.56 12.29
C ALA A 59 5.66 19.26 11.36
N ASN A 60 4.58 20.06 11.45
CA ASN A 60 3.34 19.88 10.68
C ASN A 60 2.72 18.48 10.83
N ALA A 61 2.91 17.87 12.01
CA ALA A 61 2.34 16.58 12.35
C ALA A 61 1.22 16.71 13.39
N PHE A 62 0.14 16.00 13.13
CA PHE A 62 -1.05 15.92 13.96
C PHE A 62 -0.93 14.73 14.94
N PRO A 63 -1.23 14.92 16.22
CA PRO A 63 -1.23 13.82 17.18
C PRO A 63 -2.42 12.90 16.91
N VAL A 64 -2.14 11.61 16.76
CA VAL A 64 -3.14 10.56 16.55
C VAL A 64 -2.98 9.51 17.63
N LYS A 65 -4.10 8.99 18.14
CA LYS A 65 -4.10 7.87 19.09
C LYS A 65 -4.84 6.68 18.54
N ILE A 66 -4.26 5.51 18.76
CA ILE A 66 -4.82 4.22 18.38
C ILE A 66 -5.17 3.45 19.64
N GLY A 67 -6.45 3.13 19.80
CA GLY A 67 -6.89 2.21 20.84
C GLY A 67 -6.54 0.78 20.44
N LEU A 68 -5.91 0.04 21.35
CA LEU A 68 -5.55 -1.37 21.14
C LEU A 68 -6.71 -2.30 21.50
N ASN A 69 -7.04 -3.24 20.63
CA ASN A 69 -8.07 -4.24 20.90
C ASN A 69 -7.46 -5.42 21.65
N LYS A 70 -7.86 -5.63 22.91
CA LYS A 70 -7.43 -6.75 23.75
C LYS A 70 -5.90 -6.94 23.75
N PRO A 71 -5.12 -5.91 24.13
CA PRO A 71 -3.66 -6.03 24.19
C PRO A 71 -3.25 -7.15 25.16
N THR A 72 -2.18 -7.87 24.83
CA THR A 72 -1.65 -8.92 25.71
C THR A 72 -1.03 -8.30 26.97
N ALA A 73 -0.99 -9.05 28.07
CA ALA A 73 -0.37 -8.59 29.32
C ALA A 73 1.14 -8.31 29.21
N LYS A 74 1.76 -8.68 28.09
CA LYS A 74 3.17 -8.41 27.80
C LYS A 74 3.41 -6.98 27.31
N ILE A 75 2.36 -6.28 26.89
CA ILE A 75 2.45 -4.90 26.39
C ILE A 75 2.29 -3.96 27.59
N SER A 76 3.28 -3.07 27.77
CA SER A 76 3.30 -2.11 28.87
C SER A 76 3.36 -0.67 28.37
N PRO A 77 2.83 0.31 29.13
CA PRO A 77 3.05 1.72 28.86
C PRO A 77 4.55 2.05 28.73
N GLY A 78 4.88 2.96 27.82
CA GLY A 78 6.26 3.37 27.55
C GLY A 78 6.99 2.52 26.50
N MET A 79 6.44 1.39 26.06
CA MET A 79 7.01 0.64 24.94
C MET A 79 6.90 1.41 23.62
N THR A 80 7.91 1.28 22.77
CA THR A 80 7.85 1.73 21.37
C THR A 80 7.01 0.77 20.55
N ALA A 81 6.25 1.31 19.61
CA ALA A 81 5.41 0.54 18.70
C ALA A 81 5.56 1.04 17.26
N GLU A 82 5.49 0.11 16.32
CA GLU A 82 5.35 0.37 14.89
C GLU A 82 3.89 0.19 14.51
N VAL A 83 3.37 1.13 13.72
CA VAL A 83 1.95 1.16 13.35
C VAL A 83 1.82 1.08 11.84
N VAL A 84 1.09 0.09 11.37
CA VAL A 84 0.66 -0.04 9.99
C VAL A 84 -0.81 0.38 9.90
N LEU A 85 -1.06 1.53 9.29
CA LEU A 85 -2.40 2.05 9.01
C LEU A 85 -2.86 1.50 7.66
N VAL A 86 -4.02 0.82 7.65
CA VAL A 86 -4.65 0.40 6.39
C VAL A 86 -5.54 1.54 5.95
N MET A 87 -4.99 2.42 5.12
CA MET A 87 -5.76 3.47 4.45
C MET A 87 -6.53 2.84 3.31
N ASN A 88 -7.86 2.87 3.38
CA ASN A 88 -8.67 2.53 2.23
C ASN A 88 -8.38 3.58 1.16
N VAL A 89 -7.80 3.15 0.04
CA VAL A 89 -7.84 3.94 -1.18
C VAL A 89 -9.31 3.90 -1.59
N ASP A 90 -10.02 5.03 -1.52
CA ASP A 90 -11.47 5.17 -1.78
C ASP A 90 -11.94 4.62 -3.13
N LYS A 91 -11.02 4.16 -3.98
CA LYS A 91 -11.31 3.30 -5.10
C LYS A 91 -10.58 1.97 -4.92
N GLN A 92 -11.31 0.90 -4.64
CA GLN A 92 -10.95 -0.40 -5.19
C GLN A 92 -10.96 -0.21 -6.72
N ILE A 93 -9.81 0.12 -7.28
CA ILE A 93 -9.66 0.15 -8.72
C ILE A 93 -9.54 -1.29 -9.14
N ALA A 94 -10.58 -1.78 -9.81
CA ALA A 94 -10.49 -3.03 -10.55
C ALA A 94 -9.33 -2.89 -11.54
N GLY A 95 -8.36 -3.78 -11.43
CA GLY A 95 -7.13 -3.72 -12.22
C GLY A 95 -6.39 -5.04 -12.16
N TYR A 96 -5.45 -5.20 -13.07
CA TYR A 96 -4.63 -6.41 -13.17
C TYR A 96 -3.28 -6.17 -12.50
N LEU A 97 -2.85 -7.14 -11.69
CA LEU A 97 -1.49 -7.18 -11.17
C LEU A 97 -0.59 -7.88 -12.17
N ILE A 98 0.41 -7.18 -12.68
CA ILE A 98 1.40 -7.75 -13.62
C ILE A 98 2.83 -7.45 -13.14
N PRO A 99 3.82 -8.30 -13.46
CA PRO A 99 5.22 -8.02 -13.13
C PRO A 99 5.68 -6.69 -13.72
N ILE A 100 6.48 -5.92 -12.98
CA ILE A 100 7.04 -4.64 -13.47
C ILE A 100 7.82 -4.80 -14.78
N GLN A 101 8.43 -5.98 -14.98
CA GLN A 101 9.22 -6.33 -16.17
C GLN A 101 8.36 -6.46 -17.44
N ALA A 102 7.05 -6.61 -17.32
CA ALA A 102 6.13 -6.68 -18.45
C ALA A 102 5.77 -5.30 -19.03
N ILE A 103 6.22 -4.22 -18.38
CA ILE A 103 5.89 -2.84 -18.76
C ILE A 103 7.07 -2.18 -19.46
N LEU A 104 6.82 -1.62 -20.64
CA LEU A 104 7.69 -0.63 -21.25
C LEU A 104 7.31 0.79 -20.80
N PRO A 105 8.28 1.63 -20.44
CA PRO A 105 8.02 3.00 -20.03
C PRO A 105 7.44 3.85 -21.18
N ALA A 106 6.48 4.71 -20.85
CA ALA A 106 6.00 5.77 -21.74
C ALA A 106 6.46 7.14 -21.24
N LYS A 107 6.27 8.19 -22.07
CA LYS A 107 6.64 9.56 -21.69
C LYS A 107 5.73 10.17 -20.60
N GLY A 108 4.50 9.68 -20.47
CA GLY A 108 3.53 10.19 -19.50
C GLY A 108 3.62 9.52 -18.13
N VAL A 109 3.43 10.29 -17.06
CA VAL A 109 3.33 9.76 -15.69
C VAL A 109 2.13 8.83 -15.59
N GLY A 110 2.33 7.65 -15.00
CA GLY A 110 1.28 6.63 -14.89
C GLY A 110 0.89 5.98 -16.21
N GLN A 111 1.70 6.13 -17.26
CA GLN A 111 1.48 5.50 -18.56
C GLN A 111 2.61 4.51 -18.87
N GLY A 112 2.26 3.42 -19.53
CA GLY A 112 3.21 2.44 -20.02
C GLY A 112 2.68 1.71 -21.25
N TYR A 113 3.43 0.73 -21.72
CA TYR A 113 2.98 -0.21 -22.73
C TYR A 113 3.20 -1.65 -22.26
N ALA A 114 2.27 -2.53 -22.61
CA ALA A 114 2.43 -3.97 -22.49
C ALA A 114 2.32 -4.61 -23.88
N PHE A 115 2.95 -5.77 -24.08
CA PHE A 115 2.77 -6.54 -25.30
C PHE A 115 1.79 -7.68 -25.06
N VAL A 116 0.66 -7.64 -25.75
CA VAL A 116 -0.40 -8.66 -25.70
C VAL A 116 -0.24 -9.59 -26.89
N TYR A 117 -0.13 -10.89 -26.63
CA TYR A 117 -0.01 -11.93 -27.64
C TYR A 117 -1.37 -12.24 -28.27
N ASP A 118 -1.40 -12.33 -29.60
CA ASP A 118 -2.54 -12.77 -30.39
C ASP A 118 -2.30 -14.22 -30.89
N PRO A 119 -3.06 -15.21 -30.38
CA PRO A 119 -2.95 -16.60 -30.79
C PRO A 119 -3.28 -16.85 -32.27
N GLN A 120 -4.15 -16.04 -32.89
CA GLN A 120 -4.58 -16.26 -34.28
C GLN A 120 -3.47 -15.91 -35.27
N THR A 121 -2.75 -14.82 -35.00
CA THR A 121 -1.68 -14.32 -35.88
C THR A 121 -0.28 -14.74 -35.41
N SER A 122 -0.16 -15.25 -34.17
CA SER A 122 1.11 -15.47 -33.49
C SER A 122 1.99 -14.21 -33.45
N THR A 123 1.36 -13.06 -33.23
CA THR A 123 2.04 -11.76 -33.11
C THR A 123 1.81 -11.14 -31.74
N VAL A 124 2.56 -10.09 -31.42
CA VAL A 124 2.30 -9.24 -30.25
C VAL A 124 1.80 -7.87 -30.67
N ARG A 125 0.81 -7.36 -29.95
CA ARG A 125 0.29 -5.99 -30.07
C ARG A 125 0.82 -5.15 -28.91
N LYS A 126 1.39 -3.98 -29.22
CA LYS A 126 1.79 -2.99 -28.23
C LYS A 126 0.57 -2.24 -27.71
N ALA A 127 0.05 -2.63 -26.55
CA ALA A 127 -1.10 -2.02 -25.92
C ALA A 127 -0.67 -0.90 -24.96
N PRO A 128 -1.19 0.34 -25.09
CA PRO A 128 -1.02 1.37 -24.07
C PRO A 128 -1.77 0.96 -22.81
N VAL A 129 -1.14 1.12 -21.65
CA VAL A 129 -1.70 0.78 -20.34
C VAL A 129 -1.63 1.98 -19.39
N LYS A 130 -2.63 2.09 -18.51
CA LYS A 130 -2.58 3.04 -17.39
C LYS A 130 -2.21 2.32 -16.10
N ILE A 131 -1.20 2.87 -15.44
CA ILE A 131 -0.63 2.38 -14.21
C ILE A 131 -1.24 3.17 -13.06
N PHE A 132 -1.92 2.48 -12.17
CA PHE A 132 -2.49 3.10 -10.97
C PHE A 132 -1.51 3.15 -9.81
N GLY A 133 -0.71 2.11 -9.66
CA GLY A 133 0.22 1.98 -8.54
C GLY A 133 1.13 0.77 -8.68
N ALA A 134 1.91 0.54 -7.64
CA ALA A 134 2.79 -0.60 -7.52
C ALA A 134 2.65 -1.22 -6.14
N GLU A 135 2.73 -2.54 -6.08
CA GLU A 135 2.76 -3.31 -4.85
C GLU A 135 3.92 -4.31 -4.95
N GLN A 136 4.94 -4.14 -4.10
CA GLN A 136 6.17 -4.94 -4.12
C GLN A 136 6.87 -4.92 -5.50
N ASN A 137 6.78 -6.01 -6.26
CA ASN A 137 7.36 -6.16 -7.60
C ASN A 137 6.29 -6.26 -8.72
N LEU A 138 5.04 -5.91 -8.37
CA LEU A 138 3.88 -5.92 -9.25
C LEU A 138 3.40 -4.50 -9.49
N MET A 139 2.85 -4.28 -10.67
CA MET A 139 2.24 -3.04 -11.10
C MET A 139 0.73 -3.25 -11.23
N ILE A 140 -0.05 -2.30 -10.74
CA ILE A 140 -1.51 -2.30 -10.83
C ILE A 140 -1.90 -1.58 -12.12
N ILE A 141 -2.40 -2.33 -13.09
CA ILE A 141 -2.90 -1.79 -14.37
C ILE A 141 -4.39 -1.56 -14.27
N SER A 142 -4.82 -0.31 -14.41
CA SER A 142 -6.24 0.07 -14.34
C SER A 142 -6.95 0.06 -15.70
N GLU A 143 -6.21 0.23 -16.80
CA GLU A 143 -6.77 0.27 -18.16
C GLU A 143 -5.78 -0.30 -19.18
N GLY A 144 -6.29 -0.80 -20.31
CA GLY A 144 -5.50 -1.25 -21.46
C GLY A 144 -5.32 -2.76 -21.58
N LEU A 145 -5.75 -3.53 -20.58
CA LEU A 145 -5.72 -5.00 -20.57
C LEU A 145 -7.11 -5.57 -20.27
N SER A 146 -7.33 -6.81 -20.72
CA SER A 146 -8.56 -7.57 -20.52
C SER A 146 -8.27 -8.93 -19.90
N ALA A 147 -9.30 -9.52 -19.27
CA ALA A 147 -9.20 -10.85 -18.70
C ALA A 147 -8.94 -11.87 -19.83
N GLY A 148 -7.93 -12.73 -19.64
CA GLY A 148 -7.50 -13.70 -20.64
C GLY A 148 -6.39 -13.22 -21.57
N ASP A 149 -5.98 -11.94 -21.49
CA ASP A 149 -4.83 -11.46 -22.25
C ASP A 149 -3.55 -12.21 -21.83
N ILE A 150 -2.82 -12.72 -22.83
CA ILE A 150 -1.49 -13.30 -22.64
C ILE A 150 -0.48 -12.18 -22.87
N ILE A 151 0.30 -11.82 -21.85
CA ILE A 151 1.27 -10.72 -21.94
C ILE A 151 2.71 -11.23 -21.95
N ALA A 152 3.59 -10.53 -22.66
CA ALA A 152 5.02 -10.81 -22.60
C ALA A 152 5.61 -10.26 -21.28
N VAL A 153 6.30 -11.13 -20.54
CA VAL A 153 6.98 -10.78 -19.28
C VAL A 153 8.50 -10.74 -19.39
N ALA A 154 9.05 -11.33 -20.46
CA ALA A 154 10.48 -11.43 -20.72
C ALA A 154 10.81 -10.92 -22.12
N GLY A 155 11.98 -10.29 -22.27
CA GLY A 155 12.44 -9.78 -23.57
C GLY A 155 11.63 -8.62 -24.14
N VAL A 156 10.76 -7.96 -23.34
CA VAL A 156 9.86 -6.90 -23.81
C VAL A 156 10.57 -5.74 -24.52
N SER A 157 11.81 -5.44 -24.13
CA SER A 157 12.63 -4.39 -24.75
C SER A 157 13.02 -4.69 -26.19
N PHE A 158 12.93 -5.96 -26.62
CA PHE A 158 13.26 -6.41 -27.98
C PHE A 158 12.03 -6.58 -28.86
N LEU A 159 10.82 -6.47 -28.30
CA LEU A 159 9.58 -6.63 -29.04
C LEU A 159 9.19 -5.34 -29.76
N ALA A 160 8.60 -5.50 -30.94
CA ALA A 160 7.98 -4.43 -31.71
C ALA A 160 6.50 -4.75 -31.95
N ASP A 161 5.70 -3.73 -32.22
CA ASP A 161 4.28 -3.92 -32.55
C ASP A 161 4.13 -4.74 -33.83
N GLY A 162 3.24 -5.74 -33.80
CA GLY A 162 3.04 -6.71 -34.89
C GLY A 162 4.16 -7.75 -35.04
N MET A 163 5.15 -7.78 -34.13
CA MET A 163 6.25 -8.74 -34.22
C MET A 163 5.72 -10.17 -34.06
N LYS A 164 6.10 -11.05 -34.99
CA LYS A 164 5.80 -12.48 -34.90
C LYS A 164 6.61 -13.12 -33.79
N VAL A 165 5.95 -13.82 -32.89
CA VAL A 165 6.57 -14.49 -31.74
C VAL A 165 6.06 -15.92 -31.63
N LYS A 166 6.78 -16.74 -30.87
CA LYS A 166 6.33 -18.06 -30.49
C LYS A 166 6.05 -18.05 -29.00
N LEU A 167 4.85 -18.48 -28.62
CA LEU A 167 4.53 -18.72 -27.22
C LEU A 167 5.47 -19.81 -26.67
N LEU A 168 6.24 -19.48 -25.64
CA LEU A 168 6.95 -20.48 -24.86
C LEU A 168 5.89 -21.29 -24.12
N LYS A 169 5.83 -22.59 -24.39
CA LYS A 169 5.08 -23.54 -23.57
C LYS A 169 6.00 -23.97 -22.43
N ASP A 170 5.42 -24.12 -21.25
CA ASP A 170 6.10 -24.71 -20.10
C ASP A 170 6.71 -26.08 -20.43
#